data_AF-A0A3A1YIV7-F1
#
_entry.id   AF-A0A3A1YIV7-F1
#
_cell.length_a   1.000
_cell.length_b   1.000
_cell.length_c   1.000
_cell.angle_alpha   90.00
_cell.angle_beta   90.00
_cell.angle_gamma   90.00
#
_symmetry.space_group_name_H-M   'P 1'
#
loop_
_entity.id
_entity.type
_entity.pdbx_description
1 polymer ?
#
loop_
_entity_poly.entity_id
_entity_poly.type
_entity_poly.pdbx_seq_one_letter_code
_entity_poly.pdbx_strand_id
1 'polypeptide(L)'
;MKRKLFLIFLLHFFAIKAQESSNSVSLLFMGDIMGHSPQIEGAYDNEKKVYDYIPVFEKVKHIFQKHDFVIGNLEVTLAGKPFKGYPQFSSPDELAVACKESGIGVLVTANNHSCDRGKQGIIRTLDVLDSLQIAHTGTFRNQEEFEKNNLLVLSKNHITIGILNYTYGTNGLPIPKPTVVNLIDLEKMKVDIQKAKEQVLDQLIVVIHWGVEYQQIQHKEQEKIADFLFNNGVDIIIGGHPHVLQPMHYYPKNALHNGRLLVYSLGNFVSNQRKPNTDGGAMFELTLLKDEQGTHIVDSGYHLVWVNRSPKENKKYLYEVLPCREYENANFKDLDVKAIESMKTFIQNSRDLFKRNTFIEEK
;
A
#
# COMPACT_ATOMS: atom_id res chain seq x y z
N MET A 1 -7.98 -11.09 82.88
CA MET A 1 -8.37 -10.71 81.50
C MET A 1 -7.19 -10.96 80.55
N LYS A 2 -7.19 -12.08 79.80
CA LYS A 2 -6.17 -12.37 78.77
C LYS A 2 -6.80 -12.15 77.40
N ARG A 3 -6.38 -11.11 76.67
CA ARG A 3 -6.80 -10.85 75.28
C ARG A 3 -6.00 -11.78 74.34
N LYS A 4 -6.70 -12.63 73.58
CA LYS A 4 -6.12 -13.37 72.46
C LYS A 4 -6.08 -12.45 71.25
N LEU A 5 -4.89 -12.24 70.68
CA LEU A 5 -4.68 -11.51 69.43
C LEU A 5 -4.84 -12.52 68.28
N PHE A 6 -5.82 -12.31 67.41
CA PHE A 6 -6.00 -13.11 66.20
C PHE A 6 -5.26 -12.40 65.07
N LEU A 7 -4.16 -12.99 64.57
CA LEU A 7 -3.48 -12.52 63.37
C LEU A 7 -4.22 -13.08 62.15
N ILE A 8 -4.84 -12.21 61.37
CA ILE A 8 -5.43 -12.56 60.07
C ILE A 8 -4.32 -12.43 59.02
N PHE A 9 -3.89 -13.56 58.45
CA PHE A 9 -3.04 -13.57 57.27
C PHE A 9 -3.88 -13.29 56.02
N LEU A 10 -3.79 -12.07 55.49
CA LEU A 10 -4.36 -11.70 54.20
C LEU A 10 -3.41 -12.17 53.09
N LEU A 11 -3.68 -13.35 52.52
CA LEU A 11 -3.07 -13.82 51.27
C LEU A 11 -3.54 -12.91 50.12
N HIS A 12 -2.69 -11.98 49.70
CA HIS A 12 -2.88 -11.22 48.48
C HIS A 12 -2.54 -12.12 47.28
N PHE A 13 -3.56 -12.65 46.63
CA PHE A 13 -3.42 -13.21 45.29
C PHE A 13 -3.13 -12.06 44.32
N PHE A 14 -1.86 -11.86 43.97
CA PHE A 14 -1.51 -11.12 42.76
C PHE A 14 -1.94 -11.97 41.57
N ALA A 15 -3.09 -11.65 40.99
CA ALA A 15 -3.42 -12.11 39.64
C ALA A 15 -2.42 -11.43 38.69
N ILE A 16 -1.36 -12.14 38.33
CA ILE A 16 -0.56 -11.81 37.15
C ILE A 16 -1.54 -11.97 35.98
N LYS A 17 -2.13 -10.85 35.53
CA LYS A 17 -2.67 -10.81 34.17
C LYS A 17 -1.46 -10.98 33.27
N ALA A 18 -1.24 -12.22 32.80
CA ALA A 18 -0.46 -12.42 31.60
C ALA A 18 -1.10 -11.52 30.55
N GLN A 19 -0.37 -10.49 30.14
CA GLN A 19 -0.75 -9.72 28.98
C GLN A 19 -0.68 -10.73 27.83
N GLU A 20 -1.83 -11.21 27.37
CA GLU A 20 -1.88 -11.95 26.11
C GLU A 20 -1.18 -11.05 25.09
N SER A 21 0.03 -11.43 24.69
CA SER A 21 0.64 -10.88 23.50
C SER A 21 -0.35 -11.21 22.40
N SER A 22 -0.99 -10.20 21.80
CA SER A 22 -1.87 -10.49 20.67
C SER A 22 -0.99 -11.15 19.61
N ASN A 23 -1.27 -12.38 19.22
CA ASN A 23 -0.54 -13.07 18.16
C ASN A 23 -1.10 -12.65 16.80
N SER A 24 -1.33 -11.35 16.62
CA SER A 24 -2.03 -10.80 15.47
C SER A 24 -1.28 -9.63 14.87
N VAL A 25 -1.35 -9.50 13.54
CA VAL A 25 -0.78 -8.38 12.80
C VAL A 25 -1.78 -7.94 11.73
N SER A 26 -2.05 -6.64 11.69
CA SER A 26 -2.93 -6.00 10.71
C SER A 26 -2.11 -5.28 9.65
N LEU A 27 -2.48 -5.48 8.38
CA LEU A 27 -1.86 -4.82 7.22
C LEU A 27 -2.91 -4.03 6.45
N LEU A 28 -2.50 -2.87 5.95
CA LEU A 28 -3.29 -2.04 5.04
C LEU A 28 -2.46 -1.73 3.79
N PHE A 29 -2.96 -2.14 2.64
CA PHE A 29 -2.37 -1.85 1.34
C PHE A 29 -3.15 -0.75 0.63
N MET A 30 -2.46 0.15 -0.06
CA MET A 30 -3.08 1.16 -0.91
C MET A 30 -2.46 1.17 -2.30
N GLY A 31 -3.23 1.70 -3.24
CA GLY A 31 -2.83 1.82 -4.64
C GLY A 31 -1.79 2.91 -4.90
N ASP A 32 -1.83 3.44 -6.12
CA ASP A 32 -0.75 4.25 -6.67
C ASP A 32 -0.68 5.65 -6.03
N ILE A 33 0.49 6.01 -5.49
CA ILE A 33 0.79 7.35 -4.98
C ILE A 33 1.57 8.11 -6.05
N MET A 34 0.87 9.04 -6.72
CA MET A 34 1.40 9.80 -7.86
C MET A 34 1.51 11.30 -7.59
N GLY A 35 2.38 11.99 -8.33
CA GLY A 35 2.63 13.42 -8.23
C GLY A 35 2.52 14.15 -9.56
N HIS A 36 1.31 14.26 -10.13
CA HIS A 36 1.10 15.04 -11.35
C HIS A 36 1.33 16.54 -11.10
N SER A 37 1.62 17.31 -12.16
CA SER A 37 1.96 18.75 -12.03
C SER A 37 0.92 19.55 -11.22
N PRO A 38 -0.40 19.38 -11.41
CA PRO A 38 -1.37 20.09 -10.58
C PRO A 38 -1.33 19.74 -9.08
N GLN A 39 -0.93 18.51 -8.73
CA GLN A 39 -0.74 18.09 -7.33
C GLN A 39 0.51 18.75 -6.75
N ILE A 40 1.63 18.76 -7.49
CA ILE A 40 2.88 19.42 -7.10
C ILE A 40 2.66 20.93 -6.91
N GLU A 41 2.02 21.57 -7.89
CA GLU A 41 1.70 22.99 -7.84
C GLU A 41 0.79 23.30 -6.65
N GLY A 42 -0.25 22.48 -6.45
CA GLY A 42 -1.24 22.58 -5.38
C GLY A 42 -0.66 22.42 -3.97
N ALA A 43 0.33 21.55 -3.80
CA ALA A 43 1.03 21.34 -2.54
C ALA A 43 1.96 22.51 -2.18
N TYR A 44 2.41 23.31 -3.13
CA TYR A 44 3.35 24.40 -2.84
C TYR A 44 2.70 25.57 -2.09
N ASP A 45 3.12 25.77 -0.85
CA ASP A 45 2.81 26.92 0.01
C ASP A 45 3.70 28.11 -0.36
N ASN A 46 3.09 29.16 -0.92
CA ASN A 46 3.80 30.34 -1.39
C ASN A 46 4.36 31.21 -0.26
N GLU A 47 3.78 31.18 0.94
CA GLU A 47 4.21 31.99 2.07
C GLU A 47 5.41 31.32 2.76
N LYS A 48 5.28 30.02 3.05
CA LYS A 48 6.32 29.24 3.72
C LYS A 48 7.45 28.77 2.80
N LYS A 49 7.25 28.82 1.47
CA LYS A 49 8.19 28.34 0.45
C LYS A 49 8.52 26.84 0.58
N VAL A 50 7.55 26.05 1.04
CA VAL A 50 7.65 24.58 1.20
C VAL A 50 6.50 23.88 0.48
N TYR A 51 6.65 22.59 0.22
CA TYR A 51 5.53 21.76 -0.24
C TYR A 51 4.82 21.14 0.96
N ASP A 52 3.49 21.18 0.96
CA ASP A 52 2.65 20.60 2.00
C ASP A 52 1.68 19.58 1.38
N TYR A 53 1.91 18.32 1.71
CA TYR A 53 1.10 17.18 1.30
C TYR A 53 0.27 16.59 2.45
N ILE A 54 0.35 17.13 3.67
CA ILE A 54 -0.41 16.61 4.83
C ILE A 54 -1.91 16.57 4.57
N PRO A 55 -2.54 17.61 3.98
CA PRO A 55 -3.97 17.58 3.68
C PRO A 55 -4.40 16.43 2.77
N VAL A 56 -3.50 15.88 1.95
CA VAL A 56 -3.81 14.76 1.04
C VAL A 56 -4.29 13.53 1.81
N PHE A 57 -3.68 13.27 2.97
CA PHE A 57 -3.90 12.04 3.73
C PHE A 57 -4.72 12.24 5.00
N GLU A 58 -5.00 13.49 5.38
CA GLU A 58 -5.61 13.82 6.67
C GLU A 58 -6.95 13.10 6.91
N LYS A 59 -7.77 12.94 5.86
CA LYS A 59 -9.11 12.32 5.97
C LYS A 59 -9.09 10.79 6.05
N VAL A 60 -7.95 10.14 5.83
CA VAL A 60 -7.78 8.67 5.91
C VAL A 60 -6.83 8.26 7.04
N LYS A 61 -6.21 9.22 7.71
CA LYS A 61 -5.23 9.01 8.78
C LYS A 61 -5.75 8.13 9.93
N HIS A 62 -7.02 8.27 10.29
CA HIS A 62 -7.63 7.45 11.35
C HIS A 62 -7.80 5.98 10.96
N ILE A 63 -7.84 5.66 9.66
CA ILE A 63 -7.83 4.28 9.16
C ILE A 63 -6.41 3.73 9.25
N PHE A 64 -5.40 4.52 8.88
CA PHE A 64 -3.99 4.13 8.99
C PHE A 64 -3.59 3.75 10.41
N GLN A 65 -4.02 4.56 11.40
CA GLN A 65 -3.69 4.36 12.82
C GLN A 65 -4.23 3.07 13.44
N LYS A 66 -5.19 2.40 12.78
CA LYS A 66 -5.74 1.11 13.23
C LYS A 66 -4.88 -0.09 12.80
N HIS A 67 -3.88 0.13 11.94
CA HIS A 67 -3.11 -0.93 11.31
C HIS A 67 -1.66 -0.92 11.77
N ASP A 68 -1.07 -2.12 11.86
CA ASP A 68 0.32 -2.29 12.28
C ASP A 68 1.31 -1.93 11.17
N PHE A 69 0.99 -2.33 9.94
CA PHE A 69 1.77 -2.02 8.75
C PHE A 69 0.88 -1.40 7.68
N VAL A 70 1.25 -0.21 7.22
CA VAL A 70 0.57 0.51 6.14
C VAL A 70 1.55 0.62 4.97
N ILE A 71 1.17 0.04 3.82
CA ILE A 71 2.00 -0.21 2.65
C ILE A 71 1.40 0.46 1.42
N GLY A 72 2.20 1.23 0.67
CA GLY A 72 1.77 1.86 -0.59
C GLY A 72 2.76 1.68 -1.75
N ASN A 73 2.29 1.89 -2.98
CA ASN A 73 3.13 1.96 -4.17
C ASN A 73 3.55 3.43 -4.42
N LEU A 74 4.85 3.73 -4.29
CA LEU A 74 5.39 5.04 -4.62
C LEU A 74 5.69 5.12 -6.12
N GLU A 75 4.71 5.55 -6.91
CA GLU A 75 4.79 5.60 -8.38
C GLU A 75 5.32 6.94 -8.90
N VAL A 76 6.39 7.40 -8.26
CA VAL A 76 7.14 8.61 -8.61
C VAL A 76 8.59 8.42 -8.22
N THR A 77 9.46 9.29 -8.75
CA THR A 77 10.80 9.46 -8.16
C THR A 77 10.82 10.70 -7.26
N LEU A 78 11.67 10.68 -6.23
CA LEU A 78 11.98 11.83 -5.38
C LEU A 78 13.36 12.37 -5.77
N ALA A 79 13.53 12.72 -7.05
CA ALA A 79 14.84 13.04 -7.62
C ALA A 79 15.32 14.49 -7.32
N GLY A 80 14.54 15.27 -6.58
CA GLY A 80 14.78 16.68 -6.35
C GLY A 80 14.36 17.58 -7.52
N LYS A 81 14.76 18.86 -7.45
CA LYS A 81 14.41 19.87 -8.46
C LYS A 81 15.10 19.60 -9.81
N PRO A 82 14.48 19.96 -10.95
CA PRO A 82 13.14 20.54 -11.06
C PRO A 82 12.06 19.47 -10.86
N PHE A 83 11.08 19.78 -9.99
CA PHE A 83 9.91 18.93 -9.81
C PHE A 83 9.06 18.95 -11.08
N LYS A 84 8.51 17.79 -11.43
CA LYS A 84 7.72 17.61 -12.65
C LYS A 84 6.73 16.49 -12.44
N GLY A 85 5.52 16.67 -12.96
CA GLY A 85 4.59 15.57 -13.15
C GLY A 85 4.92 14.73 -14.37
N TYR A 86 3.90 13.99 -14.82
CA TYR A 86 3.89 13.18 -16.03
C TYR A 86 4.48 13.91 -17.26
N PRO A 87 5.22 13.23 -18.16
CA PRO A 87 5.44 11.78 -18.26
C PRO A 87 6.64 11.23 -17.47
N GLN A 88 7.45 12.09 -16.87
CA GLN A 88 8.63 11.68 -16.10
C GLN A 88 8.65 12.42 -14.77
N PHE A 89 8.18 11.73 -13.75
CA PHE A 89 7.94 12.28 -12.43
C PHE A 89 9.27 12.67 -11.74
N SER A 90 9.21 13.77 -10.99
CA SER A 90 10.11 14.07 -9.89
C SER A 90 9.27 14.85 -8.87
N SER A 91 8.86 14.18 -7.80
CA SER A 91 8.02 14.76 -6.76
C SER A 91 8.89 15.39 -5.66
N PRO A 92 8.37 16.41 -4.94
CA PRO A 92 8.98 16.90 -3.71
C PRO A 92 9.09 15.82 -2.65
N ASP A 93 10.18 15.85 -1.88
CA ASP A 93 10.46 14.92 -0.78
C ASP A 93 9.33 14.97 0.27
N GLU A 94 8.67 16.13 0.41
CA GLU A 94 7.55 16.37 1.31
C GLU A 94 6.33 15.47 1.05
N LEU A 95 6.21 14.87 -0.15
CA LEU A 95 5.21 13.82 -0.39
C LEU A 95 5.50 12.58 0.49
N ALA A 96 6.75 12.13 0.55
CA ALA A 96 7.14 11.00 1.38
C ALA A 96 7.11 11.35 2.89
N VAL A 97 7.42 12.60 3.23
CA VAL A 97 7.23 13.11 4.61
C VAL A 97 5.77 12.99 5.02
N ALA A 98 4.83 13.46 4.18
CA ALA A 98 3.41 13.37 4.47
C ALA A 98 2.91 11.91 4.54
N CYS A 99 3.44 11.02 3.69
CA CYS A 99 3.19 9.58 3.81
C CYS A 99 3.57 9.07 5.22
N LYS A 100 4.80 9.35 5.66
CA LYS A 100 5.32 8.92 6.97
C LYS A 100 4.50 9.49 8.13
N GLU A 101 4.24 10.80 8.13
CA GLU A 101 3.51 11.50 9.20
C GLU A 101 2.03 11.07 9.30
N SER A 102 1.47 10.58 8.19
CA SER A 102 0.10 10.06 8.18
C SER A 102 0.02 8.62 8.68
N GLY A 103 1.13 7.88 8.66
CA GLY A 103 1.22 6.51 9.17
C GLY A 103 1.66 5.47 8.14
N ILE A 104 2.00 5.87 6.91
CA ILE A 104 2.54 4.97 5.88
C ILE A 104 3.98 4.64 6.26
N GLY A 105 4.21 3.39 6.67
CA GLY A 105 5.50 2.90 7.15
C GLY A 105 6.32 2.17 6.09
N VAL A 106 5.68 1.74 4.99
CA VAL A 106 6.30 0.94 3.94
C VAL A 106 5.93 1.48 2.56
N LEU A 107 6.91 1.65 1.69
CA LEU A 107 6.70 2.03 0.30
C LEU A 107 7.43 1.08 -0.64
N VAL A 108 6.71 0.48 -1.59
CA VAL A 108 7.32 -0.30 -2.67
C VAL A 108 7.62 0.60 -3.86
N THR A 109 8.70 0.30 -4.60
CA THR A 109 9.29 1.24 -5.57
C THR A 109 9.49 0.67 -6.98
N ALA A 110 9.28 -0.63 -7.21
CA ALA A 110 9.26 -1.21 -8.55
C ALA A 110 7.91 -0.91 -9.21
N ASN A 111 7.95 0.01 -10.16
CA ASN A 111 6.84 0.37 -11.05
C ASN A 111 7.42 0.91 -12.37
N ASN A 112 6.55 1.25 -13.31
CA ASN A 112 6.96 1.79 -14.60
C ASN A 112 7.66 3.15 -14.55
N HIS A 113 7.51 3.89 -13.44
CA HIS A 113 8.08 5.22 -13.24
C HIS A 113 9.40 5.22 -12.43
N SER A 114 9.87 4.05 -11.98
CA SER A 114 11.12 3.92 -11.21
C SER A 114 12.34 4.57 -11.90
N CYS A 115 12.37 4.56 -13.23
CA CYS A 115 13.50 5.05 -14.03
C CYS A 115 13.33 6.49 -14.57
N ASP A 116 12.27 7.21 -14.20
CA ASP A 116 11.92 8.51 -14.81
C ASP A 116 13.05 9.54 -14.74
N ARG A 117 13.90 9.44 -13.72
CA ARG A 117 15.07 10.32 -13.49
C ARG A 117 16.39 9.58 -13.51
N GLY A 118 16.40 8.41 -14.16
CA GLY A 118 17.56 7.55 -14.32
C GLY A 118 18.21 7.18 -13.00
N LYS A 119 19.54 6.98 -13.03
CA LYS A 119 20.32 6.48 -11.89
C LYS A 119 20.18 7.37 -10.66
N GLN A 120 20.32 8.68 -10.85
CA GLN A 120 20.23 9.63 -9.75
C GLN A 120 18.83 9.68 -9.17
N GLY A 121 17.79 9.51 -10.00
CA GLY A 121 16.41 9.36 -9.55
C GLY A 121 16.20 8.21 -8.60
N ILE A 122 16.64 7.01 -8.99
CA ILE A 122 16.52 5.79 -8.18
C ILE A 122 17.27 5.98 -6.85
N ILE A 123 18.57 6.31 -6.91
CA ILE A 123 19.41 6.45 -5.72
C ILE A 123 18.84 7.50 -4.76
N ARG A 124 18.52 8.70 -5.27
CA ARG A 124 17.97 9.79 -4.45
C ARG A 124 16.63 9.41 -3.82
N THR A 125 15.77 8.69 -4.53
CA THR A 125 14.49 8.21 -3.98
C THR A 125 14.73 7.30 -2.79
N LEU A 126 15.62 6.31 -2.92
CA LEU A 126 15.98 5.41 -1.84
C LEU A 126 16.64 6.15 -0.66
N ASP A 127 17.50 7.14 -0.93
CA ASP A 127 18.12 7.96 0.11
C ASP A 127 17.08 8.75 0.91
N VAL A 128 16.03 9.29 0.26
CA VAL A 128 14.93 9.97 0.96
C VAL A 128 14.18 8.98 1.87
N LEU A 129 13.80 7.82 1.33
CA LEU A 129 13.04 6.82 2.10
C LEU A 129 13.84 6.33 3.31
N ASP A 130 15.14 6.08 3.14
CA ASP A 130 16.05 5.71 4.23
C ASP A 130 16.16 6.82 5.28
N SER A 131 16.29 8.08 4.85
CA SER A 131 16.36 9.23 5.78
C SER A 131 15.09 9.42 6.61
N LEU A 132 13.93 9.02 6.07
CA LEU A 132 12.62 9.07 6.74
C LEU A 132 12.30 7.77 7.51
N GLN A 133 13.18 6.78 7.48
CA GLN A 133 12.95 5.45 8.05
C GLN A 133 11.63 4.85 7.56
N ILE A 134 11.36 4.98 6.26
CA ILE A 134 10.28 4.27 5.56
C ILE A 134 10.90 2.99 5.02
N ALA A 135 10.36 1.83 5.40
CA ALA A 135 10.83 0.57 4.85
C ALA A 135 10.48 0.48 3.35
N HIS A 136 11.39 -0.05 2.52
CA HIS A 136 11.16 -0.11 1.09
C HIS A 136 11.84 -1.31 0.43
N THR A 137 11.33 -1.68 -0.76
CA THR A 137 11.93 -2.68 -1.66
C THR A 137 11.42 -2.44 -3.09
N GLY A 138 12.00 -3.17 -4.06
CA GLY A 138 11.64 -3.16 -5.47
C GLY A 138 12.67 -2.48 -6.38
N THR A 139 13.43 -1.52 -5.86
CA THR A 139 14.56 -0.89 -6.56
C THR A 139 15.76 -0.79 -5.63
N PHE A 140 16.96 -0.84 -6.21
CA PHE A 140 18.20 -0.94 -5.46
C PHE A 140 19.30 -0.12 -6.13
N ARG A 141 20.22 0.46 -5.34
CA ARG A 141 21.33 1.28 -5.83
C ARG A 141 22.35 0.43 -6.58
N ASN A 142 22.46 -0.85 -6.25
CA ASN A 142 23.33 -1.82 -6.89
C ASN A 142 22.89 -3.28 -6.63
N GLN A 143 23.60 -4.23 -7.24
CA GLN A 143 23.35 -5.67 -7.12
C GLN A 143 23.57 -6.22 -5.70
N GLU A 144 24.57 -5.71 -4.97
CA GLU A 144 24.85 -6.13 -3.58
C GLU A 144 23.68 -5.75 -2.65
N GLU A 145 23.14 -4.55 -2.81
CA GLU A 145 21.97 -4.10 -2.07
C GLU A 145 20.73 -4.92 -2.43
N PHE A 146 20.53 -5.25 -3.72
CA PHE A 146 19.48 -6.19 -4.14
C PHE A 146 19.60 -7.54 -3.44
N GLU A 147 20.79 -8.15 -3.44
CA GLU A 147 20.99 -9.46 -2.81
C GLU A 147 20.70 -9.48 -1.31
N LYS A 148 20.93 -8.35 -0.64
CA LYS A 148 20.70 -8.20 0.80
C LYS A 148 19.26 -7.83 1.15
N ASN A 149 18.64 -6.96 0.35
CA ASN A 149 17.41 -6.24 0.74
C ASN A 149 16.20 -6.56 -0.16
N ASN A 150 16.32 -7.45 -1.16
CA ASN A 150 15.21 -7.76 -2.06
C ASN A 150 13.97 -8.26 -1.30
N LEU A 151 14.16 -9.23 -0.42
CA LEU A 151 13.12 -9.64 0.52
C LEU A 151 13.03 -8.63 1.66
N LEU A 152 12.00 -7.79 1.64
CA LEU A 152 11.69 -6.94 2.79
C LEU A 152 10.98 -7.78 3.86
N VAL A 153 11.55 -7.86 5.05
CA VAL A 153 10.98 -8.61 6.18
C VAL A 153 10.37 -7.65 7.20
N LEU A 154 9.09 -7.81 7.49
CA LEU A 154 8.36 -7.09 8.53
C LEU A 154 7.98 -8.07 9.64
N SER A 155 8.27 -7.72 10.90
CA SER A 155 7.95 -8.56 12.04
C SER A 155 7.25 -7.78 13.13
N LYS A 156 6.15 -8.32 13.63
CA LYS A 156 5.45 -7.82 14.82
C LYS A 156 4.70 -8.97 15.46
N ASN A 157 4.57 -8.96 16.79
CA ASN A 157 3.70 -9.92 17.49
C ASN A 157 3.97 -11.40 17.12
N HIS A 158 5.25 -11.76 16.99
CA HIS A 158 5.73 -13.11 16.59
C HIS A 158 5.28 -13.60 15.21
N ILE A 159 4.73 -12.71 14.38
CA ILE A 159 4.41 -12.93 12.97
C ILE A 159 5.48 -12.23 12.13
N THR A 160 6.08 -12.98 11.21
CA THR A 160 7.08 -12.48 10.26
C THR A 160 6.56 -12.57 8.83
N ILE A 161 6.57 -11.45 8.12
CA ILE A 161 6.01 -11.30 6.77
C ILE A 161 7.13 -10.92 5.82
N GLY A 162 7.31 -11.67 4.75
CA GLY A 162 8.19 -11.31 3.64
C GLY A 162 7.43 -10.57 2.55
N ILE A 163 8.02 -9.53 1.99
CA ILE A 163 7.47 -8.76 0.86
C ILE A 163 8.49 -8.73 -0.27
N LEU A 164 8.07 -9.15 -1.47
CA LEU A 164 8.78 -8.94 -2.73
C LEU A 164 7.98 -7.99 -3.62
N ASN A 165 8.66 -7.17 -4.41
CA ASN A 165 8.00 -6.21 -5.30
C ASN A 165 8.56 -6.28 -6.73
N TYR A 166 7.67 -6.27 -7.73
CA TYR A 166 8.01 -6.39 -9.15
C TYR A 166 7.18 -5.45 -10.03
N THR A 167 7.72 -5.06 -11.18
CA THR A 167 7.03 -4.27 -12.22
C THR A 167 7.14 -4.90 -13.60
N TYR A 168 6.11 -4.74 -14.44
CA TYR A 168 6.12 -5.19 -15.83
C TYR A 168 7.22 -4.52 -16.69
N GLY A 169 7.66 -3.33 -16.32
CA GLY A 169 8.62 -2.55 -17.11
C GLY A 169 8.90 -1.19 -16.51
N THR A 170 9.56 -0.33 -17.29
CA THR A 170 10.05 1.02 -16.91
C THR A 170 9.73 2.06 -17.99
N ASN A 171 8.56 1.96 -18.62
CA ASN A 171 8.11 2.84 -19.72
C ASN A 171 9.12 2.97 -20.89
N GLY A 172 9.86 1.89 -21.16
CA GLY A 172 10.88 1.85 -22.21
C GLY A 172 12.20 2.52 -21.85
N LEU A 173 12.34 3.08 -20.64
CA LEU A 173 13.59 3.64 -20.15
C LEU A 173 14.54 2.52 -19.71
N PRO A 174 15.82 2.54 -20.13
CA PRO A 174 16.78 1.53 -19.70
C PRO A 174 17.04 1.66 -18.20
N ILE A 175 17.15 0.52 -17.50
CA ILE A 175 17.59 0.49 -16.11
C ILE A 175 19.09 0.84 -16.07
N PRO A 176 19.48 1.97 -15.46
CA PRO A 176 20.84 2.47 -15.58
C PRO A 176 21.80 1.81 -14.58
N LYS A 177 22.86 1.16 -15.04
CA LYS A 177 23.84 0.54 -14.15
C LYS A 177 24.48 1.56 -13.18
N PRO A 178 24.75 1.17 -11.92
CA PRO A 178 24.61 -0.18 -11.36
C PRO A 178 23.23 -0.50 -10.76
N THR A 179 22.24 0.41 -10.84
CA THR A 179 20.95 0.22 -10.16
C THR A 179 20.20 -1.00 -10.67
N VAL A 180 19.35 -1.56 -9.82
CA VAL A 180 18.48 -2.70 -10.12
C VAL A 180 17.03 -2.26 -9.93
N VAL A 181 16.15 -2.67 -10.85
CA VAL A 181 14.69 -2.57 -10.71
C VAL A 181 14.16 -3.98 -10.91
N ASN A 182 13.33 -4.45 -9.98
CA ASN A 182 12.75 -5.78 -10.06
C ASN A 182 11.70 -5.85 -11.16
N LEU A 183 12.09 -6.42 -12.30
CA LEU A 183 11.17 -6.69 -13.40
C LEU A 183 10.44 -8.01 -13.19
N ILE A 184 9.22 -8.10 -13.73
CA ILE A 184 8.52 -9.38 -13.89
C ILE A 184 9.33 -10.25 -14.86
N ASP A 185 10.03 -11.22 -14.30
CA ASP A 185 10.84 -12.23 -14.98
C ASP A 185 10.63 -13.53 -14.19
N LEU A 186 9.83 -14.46 -14.74
CA LEU A 186 9.36 -15.63 -13.99
C LEU A 186 10.51 -16.48 -13.46
N GLU A 187 11.62 -16.61 -14.19
CA GLU A 187 12.76 -17.41 -13.72
C GLU A 187 13.48 -16.72 -12.55
N LYS A 188 13.69 -15.41 -12.61
CA LYS A 188 14.26 -14.65 -11.48
C LYS A 188 13.32 -14.64 -10.28
N MET A 189 12.03 -14.39 -10.50
CA MET A 189 11.01 -14.42 -9.45
C MET A 189 10.98 -15.78 -8.75
N LYS A 190 11.11 -16.88 -9.49
CA LYS A 190 11.20 -18.22 -8.90
C LYS A 190 12.39 -18.34 -7.94
N VAL A 191 13.56 -17.89 -8.36
CA VAL A 191 14.78 -17.91 -7.54
C VAL A 191 14.60 -17.04 -6.30
N ASP A 192 14.04 -15.84 -6.45
CA ASP A 192 13.81 -14.92 -5.33
C ASP A 192 12.79 -15.48 -4.33
N ILE A 193 11.71 -16.12 -4.81
CA ILE A 193 10.73 -16.82 -3.96
C ILE A 193 11.39 -18.01 -3.24
N GLN A 194 12.25 -18.77 -3.91
CA GLN A 194 12.98 -19.87 -3.28
C GLN A 194 13.90 -19.37 -2.16
N LYS A 195 14.68 -18.31 -2.41
CA LYS A 195 15.50 -17.66 -1.38
C LYS A 195 14.65 -17.13 -0.23
N ALA A 196 13.49 -16.54 -0.51
CA ALA A 196 12.59 -16.07 0.53
C ALA A 196 12.10 -17.19 1.45
N LYS A 197 11.86 -18.38 0.87
CA LYS A 197 11.42 -19.57 1.62
C LYS A 197 12.54 -20.25 2.41
N GLU A 198 13.79 -19.84 2.24
CA GLU A 198 14.90 -20.23 3.13
C GLU A 198 14.83 -19.48 4.47
N GLN A 199 14.08 -18.37 4.53
CA GLN A 199 13.79 -17.63 5.76
C GLN A 199 12.57 -18.21 6.48
N VAL A 200 12.51 -18.03 7.80
CA VAL A 200 11.33 -18.41 8.61
C VAL A 200 10.29 -17.30 8.50
N LEU A 201 9.41 -17.41 7.50
CA LEU A 201 8.29 -16.50 7.26
C LEU A 201 6.95 -17.16 7.61
N ASP A 202 6.04 -16.38 8.18
CA ASP A 202 4.66 -16.77 8.39
C ASP A 202 3.80 -16.54 7.15
N GLN A 203 4.12 -15.52 6.35
CA GLN A 203 3.47 -15.20 5.07
C GLN A 203 4.50 -14.60 4.10
N LEU A 204 4.39 -14.97 2.82
CA LEU A 204 5.10 -14.33 1.71
C LEU A 204 4.10 -13.57 0.82
N ILE A 205 4.32 -12.26 0.71
CA ILE A 205 3.50 -11.33 -0.05
C ILE A 205 4.27 -10.85 -1.27
N VAL A 206 3.61 -10.82 -2.43
CA VAL A 206 4.11 -10.15 -3.63
C VAL A 206 3.26 -8.93 -3.93
N VAL A 207 3.89 -7.76 -3.97
CA VAL A 207 3.28 -6.52 -4.48
C VAL A 207 3.72 -6.31 -5.93
N ILE A 208 2.81 -6.28 -6.88
CA ILE A 208 3.14 -6.39 -8.32
C ILE A 208 2.46 -5.31 -9.15
N HIS A 209 3.26 -4.62 -9.96
CA HIS A 209 2.82 -3.53 -10.84
C HIS A 209 2.67 -4.09 -12.27
N TRP A 210 1.43 -4.34 -12.71
CA TRP A 210 1.12 -5.19 -13.88
C TRP A 210 -0.24 -4.91 -14.55
N GLY A 211 -0.53 -5.60 -15.65
CA GLY A 211 -1.81 -5.45 -16.33
C GLY A 211 -1.81 -4.33 -17.37
N VAL A 212 -3.00 -3.88 -17.75
CA VAL A 212 -3.18 -2.89 -18.82
C VAL A 212 -3.92 -1.69 -18.26
N GLU A 213 -3.36 -0.49 -18.47
CA GLU A 213 -3.96 0.76 -18.02
C GLU A 213 -5.45 0.87 -18.40
N TYR A 214 -6.24 1.32 -17.43
CA TYR A 214 -7.67 1.64 -17.53
C TYR A 214 -8.60 0.47 -17.82
N GLN A 215 -8.13 -0.78 -17.74
CA GLN A 215 -8.97 -1.97 -17.88
C GLN A 215 -9.43 -2.49 -16.52
N GLN A 216 -10.74 -2.45 -16.24
CA GLN A 216 -11.32 -2.96 -14.98
C GLN A 216 -11.45 -4.50 -14.94
N ILE A 217 -11.25 -5.17 -16.07
CA ILE A 217 -11.16 -6.64 -16.13
C ILE A 217 -9.68 -6.98 -16.23
N GLN A 218 -9.22 -7.89 -15.37
CA GLN A 218 -7.84 -8.35 -15.40
C GLN A 218 -7.50 -9.01 -16.74
N HIS A 219 -6.29 -8.80 -17.20
CA HIS A 219 -5.77 -9.41 -18.41
C HIS A 219 -5.36 -10.87 -18.13
N LYS A 220 -5.47 -11.76 -19.13
CA LYS A 220 -5.05 -13.18 -19.00
C LYS A 220 -3.60 -13.37 -18.54
N GLU A 221 -2.74 -12.41 -18.85
CA GLU A 221 -1.35 -12.46 -18.39
C GLU A 221 -1.22 -12.22 -16.88
N GLN A 222 -2.07 -11.37 -16.29
CA GLN A 222 -2.14 -11.22 -14.83
C GLN A 222 -2.57 -12.54 -14.18
N GLU A 223 -3.57 -13.23 -14.76
CA GLU A 223 -4.04 -14.54 -14.26
C GLU A 223 -2.91 -15.58 -14.27
N LYS A 224 -2.16 -15.70 -15.38
CA LYS A 224 -1.02 -16.62 -15.47
C LYS A 224 0.09 -16.31 -14.47
N ILE A 225 0.43 -15.04 -14.28
CA ILE A 225 1.47 -14.65 -13.34
C ILE A 225 0.98 -14.90 -11.90
N ALA A 226 -0.29 -14.64 -11.59
CA ALA A 226 -0.88 -14.96 -10.29
C ALA A 226 -0.81 -16.47 -10.00
N ASP A 227 -1.20 -17.31 -10.95
CA ASP A 227 -1.10 -18.76 -10.84
C ASP A 227 0.34 -19.22 -10.63
N PHE A 228 1.29 -18.64 -11.39
CA PHE A 228 2.71 -18.90 -11.23
C PHE A 228 3.19 -18.57 -9.80
N LEU A 229 2.85 -17.39 -9.29
CA LEU A 229 3.25 -16.95 -7.94
C LEU A 229 2.70 -17.90 -6.86
N PHE A 230 1.41 -18.21 -6.92
CA PHE A 230 0.77 -19.14 -5.99
C PHE A 230 1.36 -20.55 -6.07
N ASN A 231 1.69 -21.03 -7.27
CA ASN A 231 2.28 -22.36 -7.46
C ASN A 231 3.72 -22.45 -6.95
N ASN A 232 4.42 -21.32 -6.78
CA ASN A 232 5.75 -21.28 -6.19
C ASN A 232 5.74 -21.00 -4.66
N GLY A 233 4.55 -20.78 -4.08
CA GLY A 233 4.37 -20.66 -2.63
C GLY A 233 4.31 -19.23 -2.11
N VAL A 234 3.89 -18.27 -2.94
CA VAL A 234 3.42 -16.97 -2.46
C VAL A 234 2.02 -17.15 -1.87
N ASP A 235 1.72 -16.48 -0.77
CA ASP A 235 0.44 -16.60 -0.06
C ASP A 235 -0.54 -15.49 -0.45
N ILE A 236 -0.02 -14.27 -0.63
CA ILE A 236 -0.81 -13.05 -0.90
C ILE A 236 -0.20 -12.29 -2.07
N ILE A 237 -1.05 -11.84 -3.00
CA ILE A 237 -0.65 -11.03 -4.16
C ILE A 237 -1.47 -9.74 -4.15
N ILE A 238 -0.78 -8.60 -4.16
CA ILE A 238 -1.38 -7.25 -4.21
C ILE A 238 -0.94 -6.54 -5.49
N GLY A 239 -1.89 -6.29 -6.39
CA GLY A 239 -1.64 -5.66 -7.67
C GLY A 239 -1.92 -4.15 -7.70
N GLY A 240 -1.22 -3.46 -8.61
CA GLY A 240 -1.45 -2.06 -9.03
C GLY A 240 -1.05 -1.87 -10.49
N HIS A 241 -0.96 -0.63 -10.99
CA HIS A 241 -0.71 -0.18 -12.38
C HIS A 241 -1.92 0.19 -13.24
N PRO A 242 -3.02 -0.59 -13.32
CA PRO A 242 -4.11 -0.24 -14.24
C PRO A 242 -4.76 1.12 -13.95
N HIS A 243 -4.45 1.76 -12.81
CA HIS A 243 -5.03 3.01 -12.33
C HIS A 243 -6.56 2.99 -12.19
N VAL A 244 -7.14 1.79 -12.21
CA VAL A 244 -8.55 1.48 -11.97
C VAL A 244 -8.62 0.26 -11.07
N LEU A 245 -9.72 0.10 -10.35
CA LEU A 245 -9.97 -1.10 -9.57
C LEU A 245 -10.14 -2.31 -10.48
N GLN A 246 -9.62 -3.44 -10.03
CA GLN A 246 -9.87 -4.77 -10.59
C GLN A 246 -10.27 -5.73 -9.44
N PRO A 247 -10.89 -6.89 -9.74
CA PRO A 247 -11.44 -7.77 -8.72
C PRO A 247 -10.44 -8.21 -7.63
N MET A 248 -10.99 -8.55 -6.46
CA MET A 248 -10.28 -9.12 -5.33
C MET A 248 -10.87 -10.48 -4.98
N HIS A 249 -10.01 -11.48 -4.79
CA HIS A 249 -10.41 -12.83 -4.45
C HIS A 249 -9.62 -13.33 -3.25
N TYR A 250 -10.33 -13.73 -2.22
CA TYR A 250 -9.78 -14.56 -1.15
C TYR A 250 -10.33 -15.98 -1.29
N TYR A 251 -9.45 -16.96 -1.28
CA TYR A 251 -9.78 -18.39 -1.27
C TYR A 251 -9.34 -18.97 0.07
N PRO A 252 -10.28 -19.15 1.03
CA PRO A 252 -9.97 -19.65 2.36
C PRO A 252 -9.22 -20.98 2.34
N LYS A 253 -8.42 -21.21 3.37
CA LYS A 253 -7.65 -22.45 3.50
C LYS A 253 -8.58 -23.65 3.54
N ASN A 254 -8.34 -24.60 2.64
CA ASN A 254 -9.06 -25.86 2.56
C ASN A 254 -8.13 -26.95 1.98
N ALA A 255 -8.65 -28.14 1.68
CA ALA A 255 -7.85 -29.23 1.13
C ALA A 255 -7.21 -28.93 -0.24
N LEU A 256 -7.71 -27.93 -0.97
CA LEU A 256 -7.29 -27.55 -2.32
C LEU A 256 -6.47 -26.24 -2.36
N HIS A 257 -6.62 -25.37 -1.35
CA HIS A 257 -5.99 -24.05 -1.29
C HIS A 257 -5.36 -23.79 0.08
N ASN A 258 -4.13 -23.28 0.11
CA ASN A 258 -3.43 -22.95 1.35
C ASN A 258 -3.80 -21.56 1.93
N GLY A 259 -5.02 -21.06 1.67
CA GLY A 259 -5.40 -19.68 2.04
C GLY A 259 -4.74 -18.67 1.11
N ARG A 260 -5.29 -18.49 -0.10
CA ARG A 260 -4.71 -17.64 -1.16
C ARG A 260 -5.48 -16.33 -1.26
N LEU A 261 -4.78 -15.20 -1.30
CA LEU A 261 -5.40 -13.89 -1.48
C LEU A 261 -4.81 -13.17 -2.70
N LEU A 262 -5.68 -12.67 -3.56
CA LEU A 262 -5.31 -11.95 -4.78
C LEU A 262 -6.13 -10.67 -4.91
N VAL A 263 -5.43 -9.53 -4.96
CA VAL A 263 -5.98 -8.26 -5.40
C VAL A 263 -5.36 -7.95 -6.77
N TYR A 264 -6.18 -7.87 -7.83
CA TYR A 264 -5.64 -7.62 -9.17
C TYR A 264 -5.15 -6.18 -9.36
N SER A 265 -5.88 -5.19 -8.81
CA SER A 265 -5.51 -3.79 -8.83
C SER A 265 -6.26 -3.00 -7.75
N LEU A 266 -5.51 -2.23 -6.95
CA LEU A 266 -6.04 -1.26 -5.99
C LEU A 266 -6.41 0.11 -6.59
N GLY A 267 -6.09 0.36 -7.87
CA GLY A 267 -6.32 1.63 -8.53
C GLY A 267 -5.47 2.78 -7.97
N ASN A 268 -5.91 4.01 -8.18
CA ASN A 268 -5.18 5.19 -7.74
C ASN A 268 -5.47 5.51 -6.27
N PHE A 269 -4.43 5.73 -5.47
CA PHE A 269 -4.59 6.27 -4.12
C PHE A 269 -4.46 7.80 -4.10
N VAL A 270 -3.42 8.34 -4.73
CA VAL A 270 -3.19 9.79 -4.86
C VAL A 270 -2.90 10.12 -6.32
N SER A 271 -3.84 10.75 -7.04
CA SER A 271 -3.69 10.98 -8.49
C SER A 271 -4.49 12.19 -9.00
N ASN A 272 -4.03 12.78 -10.11
CA ASN A 272 -4.77 13.78 -10.89
C ASN A 272 -5.43 13.18 -12.17
N GLN A 273 -5.44 11.86 -12.34
CA GLN A 273 -6.20 11.24 -13.41
C GLN A 273 -7.70 11.43 -13.17
N ARG A 274 -8.44 11.86 -14.20
CA ARG A 274 -9.87 12.22 -14.11
C ARG A 274 -10.71 11.55 -15.21
N LYS A 275 -10.17 10.50 -15.84
CA LYS A 275 -10.97 9.61 -16.68
C LYS A 275 -11.93 8.81 -15.78
N PRO A 276 -13.07 8.32 -16.30
CA PRO A 276 -13.97 7.49 -15.52
C PRO A 276 -13.22 6.35 -14.81
N ASN A 277 -13.51 6.16 -13.52
CA ASN A 277 -12.95 5.12 -12.65
C ASN A 277 -11.45 5.26 -12.32
N THR A 278 -10.79 6.37 -12.71
CA THR A 278 -9.35 6.63 -12.41
C THR A 278 -9.14 7.66 -11.30
N ASP A 279 -10.23 8.26 -10.82
CA ASP A 279 -10.26 9.31 -9.81
C ASP A 279 -10.37 8.79 -8.38
N GLY A 280 -10.13 7.50 -8.17
CA GLY A 280 -10.12 6.83 -6.88
C GLY A 280 -9.52 5.44 -6.96
N GLY A 281 -9.62 4.73 -5.85
CA GLY A 281 -9.09 3.38 -5.67
C GLY A 281 -9.66 2.73 -4.43
N ALA A 282 -8.93 1.78 -3.87
CA ALA A 282 -9.27 1.11 -2.64
C ALA A 282 -8.03 0.98 -1.75
N MET A 283 -8.27 1.02 -0.44
CA MET A 283 -7.34 0.48 0.54
C MET A 283 -7.81 -0.93 0.89
N PHE A 284 -6.93 -1.91 0.84
CA PHE A 284 -7.23 -3.30 1.18
C PHE A 284 -6.60 -3.64 2.53
N GLU A 285 -7.43 -4.08 3.49
CA GLU A 285 -6.99 -4.47 4.82
C GLU A 285 -7.07 -5.98 5.03
N LEU A 286 -6.14 -6.50 5.83
CA LEU A 286 -6.20 -7.87 6.32
C LEU A 286 -5.59 -7.98 7.72
N THR A 287 -6.10 -8.92 8.51
CA THR A 287 -5.52 -9.28 9.81
C THR A 287 -5.09 -10.75 9.80
N LEU A 288 -3.82 -10.97 10.14
CA LEU A 288 -3.26 -12.29 10.38
C LEU A 288 -3.35 -12.61 11.87
N LEU A 289 -3.67 -13.86 12.19
CA LEU A 289 -3.57 -14.44 13.52
C LEU A 289 -2.65 -15.67 13.45
N LYS A 290 -1.78 -15.81 14.44
CA LYS A 290 -0.92 -16.98 14.64
C LYS A 290 -1.35 -17.74 15.89
N ASP A 291 -1.80 -18.96 15.69
CA ASP A 291 -2.20 -19.88 16.75
C ASP A 291 -1.43 -21.20 16.66
N GLU A 292 -1.90 -22.23 17.35
CA GLU A 292 -1.29 -23.56 17.35
C GLU A 292 -1.34 -24.25 15.97
N GLN A 293 -2.25 -23.83 15.09
CA GLN A 293 -2.43 -24.34 13.73
C GLN A 293 -1.59 -23.57 12.70
N GLY A 294 -0.98 -22.46 13.11
CA GLY A 294 -0.11 -21.61 12.31
C GLY A 294 -0.74 -20.26 12.00
N THR A 295 -0.13 -19.53 11.06
CA THR A 295 -0.60 -18.20 10.69
C THR A 295 -1.68 -18.26 9.62
N HIS A 296 -2.79 -17.55 9.83
CA HIS A 296 -3.92 -17.51 8.89
C HIS A 296 -4.62 -16.14 8.92
N ILE A 297 -5.34 -15.82 7.83
CA ILE A 297 -6.14 -14.59 7.72
C ILE A 297 -7.44 -14.78 8.50
N VAL A 298 -7.71 -13.90 9.46
CA VAL A 298 -8.94 -13.91 10.30
C VAL A 298 -9.91 -12.80 9.95
N ASP A 299 -9.43 -11.73 9.31
CA ASP A 299 -10.26 -10.66 8.78
C ASP A 299 -9.65 -10.11 7.49
N SER A 300 -10.48 -9.71 6.54
CA SER A 300 -10.07 -8.99 5.34
C SER A 300 -11.22 -8.14 4.80
N GLY A 301 -10.87 -7.07 4.09
CA GLY A 301 -11.86 -6.18 3.49
C GLY A 301 -11.22 -5.03 2.74
N TYR A 302 -12.05 -4.13 2.23
CA TYR A 302 -11.56 -2.93 1.56
C TYR A 302 -12.34 -1.67 1.96
N HIS A 303 -11.66 -0.54 1.85
CA HIS A 303 -12.24 0.79 1.93
C HIS A 303 -12.13 1.42 0.55
N LEU A 304 -13.26 1.77 -0.08
CA LEU A 304 -13.21 2.60 -1.28
C LEU A 304 -12.72 4.00 -0.89
N VAL A 305 -11.83 4.55 -1.71
CA VAL A 305 -11.32 5.91 -1.55
C VAL A 305 -11.45 6.69 -2.84
N TRP A 306 -11.74 7.98 -2.73
CA TRP A 306 -11.88 8.88 -3.87
C TRP A 306 -10.98 10.10 -3.71
N VAL A 307 -10.32 10.52 -4.79
CA VAL A 307 -9.37 11.63 -4.77
C VAL A 307 -10.11 12.93 -5.07
N ASN A 308 -10.50 13.61 -4.00
CA ASN A 308 -11.06 14.95 -4.09
C ASN A 308 -10.06 15.93 -4.70
N ARG A 309 -10.61 16.87 -5.49
CA ARG A 309 -9.85 17.97 -6.09
C ARG A 309 -10.67 19.25 -6.00
N SER A 310 -10.43 20.02 -4.96
CA SER A 310 -11.11 21.31 -4.72
C SER A 310 -10.24 22.48 -5.19
N PRO A 311 -10.81 23.51 -5.83
CA PRO A 311 -10.07 24.71 -6.19
C PRO A 311 -9.65 25.50 -4.94
N LYS A 312 -8.43 26.04 -4.95
CA LYS A 312 -7.92 27.04 -3.99
C LYS A 312 -8.09 28.44 -4.55
N GLU A 313 -8.06 29.47 -3.70
CA GLU A 313 -8.19 30.89 -4.09
C GLU A 313 -7.18 31.32 -5.15
N ASN A 314 -5.98 30.73 -5.14
CA ASN A 314 -4.89 31.02 -6.08
C ASN A 314 -4.98 30.24 -7.41
N LYS A 315 -6.16 29.69 -7.76
CA LYS A 315 -6.41 28.88 -8.97
C LYS A 315 -5.62 27.55 -9.04
N LYS A 316 -4.97 27.15 -7.95
CA LYS A 316 -4.41 25.79 -7.79
C LYS A 316 -5.47 24.85 -7.21
N TYR A 317 -5.11 23.59 -6.98
CA TYR A 317 -6.00 22.61 -6.38
C TYR A 317 -5.50 22.12 -5.01
N LEU A 318 -6.44 21.85 -4.12
CA LEU A 318 -6.27 21.00 -2.95
C LEU A 318 -6.64 19.57 -3.36
N TYR A 319 -5.82 18.61 -2.96
CA TYR A 319 -6.12 17.18 -3.11
C TYR A 319 -6.29 16.58 -1.73
N GLU A 320 -7.33 15.76 -1.58
CA GLU A 320 -7.63 15.01 -0.36
C GLU A 320 -8.11 13.62 -0.78
N VAL A 321 -7.62 12.58 -0.13
CA VAL A 321 -8.13 11.22 -0.30
C VAL A 321 -9.28 11.04 0.69
N LEU A 322 -10.48 10.79 0.18
CA LEU A 322 -11.69 10.67 0.99
C LEU A 322 -12.11 9.20 1.13
N PRO A 323 -12.36 8.67 2.34
CA PRO A 323 -12.97 7.36 2.52
C PRO A 323 -14.44 7.39 2.09
N CYS A 324 -14.76 6.73 0.99
CA CYS A 324 -16.07 6.85 0.31
C CYS A 324 -17.27 6.57 1.23
N ARG A 325 -17.19 5.54 2.08
CA ARG A 325 -18.29 5.16 2.98
C ARG A 325 -18.67 6.25 3.98
N GLU A 326 -17.69 7.04 4.40
CA GLU A 326 -17.93 8.18 5.30
C GLU A 326 -18.55 9.35 4.52
N TYR A 327 -18.18 9.52 3.25
CA TYR A 327 -18.52 10.67 2.41
C TYR A 327 -19.75 10.50 1.51
N GLU A 328 -20.25 9.28 1.29
CA GLU A 328 -21.37 9.02 0.37
C GLU A 328 -22.74 9.46 0.88
N ASN A 329 -22.93 9.44 2.21
CA ASN A 329 -24.21 9.70 2.88
C ASN A 329 -24.29 11.09 3.51
N ALA A 330 -23.20 11.84 3.48
CA ALA A 330 -23.09 13.08 4.23
C ALA A 330 -23.26 14.29 3.31
N ASN A 331 -24.04 15.26 3.80
CA ASN A 331 -24.09 16.62 3.27
C ASN A 331 -22.77 17.35 3.64
N PHE A 332 -21.65 16.84 3.15
CA PHE A 332 -20.35 17.46 3.36
C PHE A 332 -20.36 18.82 2.67
N LYS A 333 -20.35 19.88 3.50
CA LYS A 333 -20.36 21.28 3.08
C LYS A 333 -19.12 21.65 2.25
N ASP A 334 -18.09 20.82 2.31
CA ASP A 334 -16.77 21.06 1.73
C ASP A 334 -16.65 20.55 0.29
N LEU A 335 -17.61 19.75 -0.19
CA LEU A 335 -17.66 19.24 -1.57
C LEU A 335 -18.70 19.99 -2.40
N ASP A 336 -18.32 20.40 -3.62
CA ASP A 336 -19.29 20.93 -4.56
C ASP A 336 -20.17 19.81 -5.17
N VAL A 337 -21.30 20.20 -5.77
CA VAL A 337 -22.29 19.25 -6.32
C VAL A 337 -21.67 18.32 -7.37
N LYS A 338 -20.76 18.81 -8.21
CA LYS A 338 -20.13 18.00 -9.27
C LYS A 338 -19.14 16.99 -8.71
N ALA A 339 -18.41 17.37 -7.66
CA ALA A 339 -17.53 16.46 -6.93
C ALA A 339 -18.33 15.33 -6.29
N ILE A 340 -19.47 15.65 -5.65
CA ILE A 340 -20.38 14.65 -5.07
C ILE A 340 -20.91 13.68 -6.14
N GLU A 341 -21.35 14.19 -7.29
CA GLU A 341 -21.84 13.35 -8.40
C GLU A 341 -20.75 12.43 -8.98
N SER A 342 -19.53 12.95 -9.11
CA SER A 342 -18.38 12.17 -9.60
C SER A 342 -18.02 11.06 -8.62
N MET A 343 -17.93 11.39 -7.33
CA MET A 343 -17.67 10.41 -6.28
C MET A 343 -18.75 9.33 -6.21
N LYS A 344 -20.05 9.69 -6.27
CA LYS A 344 -21.15 8.73 -6.28
C LYS A 344 -21.08 7.80 -7.50
N THR A 345 -20.70 8.34 -8.65
CA THR A 345 -20.49 7.56 -9.88
C THR A 345 -19.34 6.57 -9.71
N PHE A 346 -18.20 7.02 -9.16
CA PHE A 346 -17.06 6.16 -8.83
C PHE A 346 -17.45 5.04 -7.87
N ILE A 347 -18.16 5.36 -6.78
CA ILE A 347 -18.63 4.39 -5.78
C ILE A 347 -19.54 3.34 -6.41
N GLN A 348 -20.55 3.79 -7.18
CA GLN A 348 -21.49 2.88 -7.82
C GLN A 348 -20.78 1.92 -8.78
N ASN A 349 -19.93 2.44 -9.66
CA ASN A 349 -19.17 1.63 -10.62
C ASN A 349 -18.23 0.64 -9.91
N SER A 350 -17.59 1.07 -8.82
CA SER A 350 -16.67 0.24 -8.04
C SER A 350 -17.39 -0.89 -7.31
N ARG A 351 -18.55 -0.62 -6.70
CA ARG A 351 -19.38 -1.65 -6.08
C ARG A 351 -19.95 -2.63 -7.09
N ASP A 352 -20.34 -2.15 -8.27
CA ASP A 352 -20.79 -3.02 -9.37
C ASP A 352 -19.67 -3.93 -9.89
N LEU A 353 -18.43 -3.42 -9.98
CA LEU A 353 -17.25 -4.22 -10.29
C LEU A 353 -17.04 -5.31 -9.23
N PHE A 354 -17.11 -4.94 -7.94
CA PHE A 354 -16.83 -5.81 -6.80
C PHE A 354 -17.94 -6.79 -6.44
N LYS A 355 -19.10 -6.76 -7.12
CA LYS A 355 -20.00 -7.92 -7.15
C LYS A 355 -19.31 -9.20 -7.66
N ARG A 356 -18.18 -9.06 -8.36
CA ARG A 356 -17.32 -10.16 -8.81
C ARG A 356 -16.22 -10.54 -7.80
N ASN A 357 -16.07 -9.80 -6.70
CA ASN A 357 -15.14 -10.18 -5.64
C ASN A 357 -15.58 -11.50 -4.98
N THR A 358 -14.63 -12.17 -4.35
CA THR A 358 -14.88 -13.44 -3.67
C THR A 358 -14.35 -13.36 -2.25
N PHE A 359 -15.27 -13.50 -1.27
CA PHE A 359 -14.98 -13.46 0.18
C PHE A 359 -14.20 -12.22 0.66
N ILE A 360 -14.42 -11.07 0.03
CA ILE A 360 -13.85 -9.78 0.42
C ILE A 360 -14.96 -8.73 0.35
N GLU A 361 -15.24 -8.07 1.48
CA GLU A 361 -16.35 -7.12 1.63
C GLU A 361 -15.86 -5.68 1.87
N GLU A 362 -16.72 -4.71 1.59
CA GLU A 362 -16.48 -3.29 1.91
C GLU A 362 -16.65 -3.05 3.41
N LYS A 363 -15.67 -2.38 4.01
CA LYS A 363 -15.59 -2.11 5.46
C LYS A 363 -16.21 -0.78 5.84
#